data_AF-A0A9Q9MGV7-F1
#
_entry.id   AF-A0A9Q9MGV7-F1
#
_cell.length_a   1.000
_cell.length_b   1.000
_cell.length_c   1.000
_cell.angle_alpha   90.00
_cell.angle_beta   90.00
_cell.angle_gamma   90.00
#
_symmetry.space_group_name_H-M   'P 1'
#
loop_
_entity.id
_entity.type
_entity.pdbx_description
1 polymer ?
#
loop_
_entity_poly.entity_id
_entity_poly.type
_entity_poly.pdbx_seq_one_letter_code
_entity_poly.pdbx_strand_id
1 'polypeptide(L)'
;MDRVPTLLPLRAHPLARPHAWEIVAGHGAAFTVVIDVAGGPGSGRDPAYTAAMSRLAAAGVRLLGYVDVDLSTRPVEQIRADVYRWAGYPVRGIFLDRVPVSPHSIGPVAIAARLAQRADLPDVVLNPGCPPDQTYRDLGLPICVFDGSWRDYRRWSGAGALPGDGHLVHAVPPWELDEAARLQVARGAGFGMVTDLGAPDPYCDLPAWCGQVPGLAELNPPTPLPRRPRPHRLVNAGSGLPGSAAAAGSAGRSRTTGS
;
A
#
# COMPACT_ATOMS: atom_id res chain seq x y z
N MET A 1 -11.62 -13.04 -12.25
CA MET A 1 -11.12 -11.64 -12.20
C MET A 1 -9.64 -11.75 -11.99
N ASP A 2 -8.86 -11.42 -13.00
CA ASP A 2 -7.41 -11.60 -12.94
C ASP A 2 -6.85 -10.50 -12.03
N ARG A 3 -6.55 -10.87 -10.77
CA ARG A 3 -5.73 -10.08 -9.86
C ARG A 3 -4.31 -10.65 -9.92
N VAL A 4 -3.32 -9.79 -9.73
CA VAL A 4 -1.95 -10.25 -9.53
C VAL A 4 -1.86 -11.05 -8.22
N PRO A 5 -0.85 -11.92 -8.04
CA PRO A 5 -0.55 -12.55 -6.75
C PRO A 5 -0.59 -11.52 -5.60
N THR A 6 -1.39 -11.82 -4.57
CA THR A 6 -1.63 -10.89 -3.47
C THR A 6 -0.42 -10.79 -2.56
N LEU A 7 0.07 -9.57 -2.33
CA LEU A 7 0.95 -9.22 -1.22
C LEU A 7 0.18 -8.29 -0.27
N LEU A 8 -0.21 -8.80 0.89
CA LEU A 8 -1.04 -8.13 1.90
C LEU A 8 -0.18 -7.72 3.09
N PRO A 9 0.10 -6.42 3.32
CA PRO A 9 0.56 -5.94 4.61
C PRO A 9 -0.56 -6.07 5.65
N LEU A 10 -0.31 -6.82 6.73
CA LEU A 10 -1.27 -7.06 7.81
C LEU A 10 -0.71 -6.52 9.12
N ARG A 11 -1.20 -5.33 9.52
CA ARG A 11 -0.84 -4.68 10.81
C ARG A 11 -1.87 -4.91 11.91
N ALA A 12 -2.99 -5.56 11.59
CA ALA A 12 -4.06 -5.82 12.55
C ALA A 12 -3.61 -6.86 13.60
N HIS A 13 -3.63 -6.47 14.88
CA HIS A 13 -3.26 -7.36 15.97
C HIS A 13 -4.21 -8.60 16.05
N PRO A 14 -3.70 -9.83 16.19
CA PRO A 14 -4.51 -11.05 16.12
C PRO A 14 -5.60 -11.15 17.18
N LEU A 15 -5.37 -10.63 18.39
CA LEU A 15 -6.41 -10.59 19.43
C LEU A 15 -7.44 -9.48 19.22
N ALA A 16 -7.06 -8.40 18.56
CA ALA A 16 -7.98 -7.30 18.29
C ALA A 16 -8.89 -7.61 17.10
N ARG A 17 -8.36 -8.34 16.10
CA ARG A 17 -9.03 -8.68 14.84
C ARG A 17 -8.87 -10.17 14.48
N PRO A 18 -9.37 -11.11 15.28
CA PRO A 18 -9.20 -12.55 15.02
C PRO A 18 -9.80 -12.98 13.67
N HIS A 19 -10.94 -12.41 13.29
CA HIS A 19 -11.60 -12.69 12.00
C HIS A 19 -10.73 -12.33 10.78
N ALA A 20 -9.91 -11.28 10.87
CA ALA A 20 -9.04 -10.90 9.76
C ALA A 20 -8.00 -12.00 9.49
N TRP A 21 -7.44 -12.57 10.56
CA TRP A 21 -6.49 -13.68 10.48
C TRP A 21 -7.15 -14.97 9.96
N GLU A 22 -8.40 -15.23 10.32
CA GLU A 22 -9.17 -16.36 9.78
C GLU A 22 -9.48 -16.22 8.29
N ILE A 23 -9.91 -15.03 7.85
CA ILE A 23 -10.13 -14.74 6.42
C ILE A 23 -8.84 -14.96 5.64
N VAL A 24 -7.72 -14.43 6.13
CA VAL A 24 -6.40 -14.61 5.49
C VAL A 24 -6.01 -16.08 5.43
N ALA A 25 -6.26 -16.87 6.48
CA ALA A 25 -6.01 -18.31 6.46
C ALA A 25 -6.83 -19.01 5.36
N GLY A 26 -8.09 -18.58 5.15
CA GLY A 26 -8.96 -19.12 4.10
C GLY A 26 -8.47 -18.93 2.67
N HIS A 27 -7.61 -17.93 2.41
CA HIS A 27 -6.98 -17.73 1.09
C HIS A 27 -5.74 -18.61 0.88
N GLY A 28 -5.13 -19.13 1.95
CA GLY A 28 -4.01 -20.05 1.90
C GLY A 28 -2.86 -19.57 1.00
N ALA A 29 -2.35 -20.46 0.15
CA ALA A 29 -1.20 -20.20 -0.73
C ALA A 29 -1.41 -19.10 -1.78
N ALA A 30 -2.65 -18.63 -2.00
CA ALA A 30 -2.90 -17.49 -2.88
C ALA A 30 -2.32 -16.18 -2.31
N PHE A 31 -2.09 -16.11 -1.00
CA PHE A 31 -1.64 -14.90 -0.32
C PHE A 31 -0.19 -14.99 0.13
N THR A 32 0.54 -13.90 -0.10
CA THR A 32 1.74 -13.53 0.67
C THR A 32 1.36 -12.44 1.65
N VAL A 33 1.71 -12.58 2.92
CA VAL A 33 1.34 -11.64 3.97
C VAL A 33 2.59 -11.09 4.64
N VAL A 34 2.68 -9.77 4.73
CA VAL A 34 3.73 -9.08 5.47
C VAL A 34 3.23 -8.82 6.88
N ILE A 35 3.89 -9.40 7.87
CA ILE A 35 3.55 -9.28 9.30
C ILE A 35 4.40 -8.19 9.93
N ASP A 36 3.73 -7.29 10.65
CA ASP A 36 4.35 -6.25 11.45
C ASP A 36 3.79 -6.31 12.88
N VAL A 37 4.62 -6.72 13.84
CA VAL A 37 4.21 -6.88 15.24
C VAL A 37 4.17 -5.52 15.94
N ALA A 38 5.20 -4.71 15.73
CA ALA A 38 5.40 -3.41 16.39
C ALA A 38 6.47 -2.55 15.69
N GLY A 39 6.31 -2.28 14.38
CA GLY A 39 7.36 -1.70 13.54
C GLY A 39 8.51 -2.66 13.26
N GLY A 40 8.22 -3.97 13.19
CA GLY A 40 9.20 -5.06 13.14
C GLY A 40 8.72 -6.31 13.90
N PRO A 41 9.64 -7.19 14.35
CA PRO A 41 9.31 -8.45 15.03
C PRO A 41 8.94 -8.30 16.52
N GLY A 42 8.92 -7.06 17.05
CA GLY A 42 8.76 -6.78 18.48
C GLY A 42 10.04 -7.03 19.29
N SER A 43 9.95 -6.81 20.61
CA SER A 43 11.05 -7.00 21.57
C SER A 43 11.20 -8.44 22.07
N GLY A 44 10.27 -9.33 21.72
CA GLY A 44 10.26 -10.75 22.08
C GLY A 44 9.23 -11.52 21.26
N ARG A 45 9.21 -12.86 21.40
CA ARG A 45 8.18 -13.68 20.74
C ARG A 45 6.84 -13.47 21.39
N ASP A 46 5.93 -12.80 20.69
CA ASP A 46 4.55 -12.62 21.13
C ASP A 46 3.77 -13.93 20.92
N PRO A 47 3.16 -14.51 21.97
CA PRO A 47 2.42 -15.77 21.87
C PRO A 47 1.19 -15.70 20.96
N ALA A 48 0.49 -14.55 20.92
CA ALA A 48 -0.69 -14.37 20.10
C ALA A 48 -0.32 -14.32 18.61
N TYR A 49 0.72 -13.57 18.25
CA TYR A 49 1.26 -13.59 16.89
C TYR A 49 1.81 -14.98 16.52
N THR A 50 2.55 -15.63 17.41
CA THR A 50 3.10 -16.97 17.16
C THR A 50 2.00 -17.97 16.82
N ALA A 51 0.93 -18.01 17.62
CA ALA A 51 -0.21 -18.90 17.39
C ALA A 51 -0.95 -18.56 16.09
N ALA A 52 -1.19 -17.28 15.83
CA ALA A 52 -1.91 -16.85 14.63
C ALA A 52 -1.11 -17.10 13.34
N MET A 53 0.18 -16.76 13.32
CA MET A 53 1.08 -17.03 12.20
C MET A 53 1.26 -18.53 11.94
N SER A 54 1.30 -19.35 12.99
CA SER A 54 1.36 -20.82 12.82
C SER A 54 0.13 -21.36 12.10
N ARG A 55 -1.06 -20.82 12.37
CA ARG A 55 -2.29 -21.18 11.65
C ARG A 55 -2.24 -20.74 10.18
N LEU A 56 -1.75 -19.53 9.91
CA LEU A 56 -1.56 -19.05 8.53
C LEU A 56 -0.58 -19.94 7.75
N ALA A 57 0.57 -20.25 8.35
CA ALA A 57 1.57 -21.13 7.75
C ALA A 57 1.00 -22.54 7.50
N ALA A 58 0.23 -23.10 8.44
CA ALA A 58 -0.43 -24.40 8.26
C ALA A 58 -1.50 -24.37 7.14
N ALA A 59 -2.13 -23.22 6.90
CA ALA A 59 -3.04 -23.01 5.78
C ALA A 59 -2.31 -22.76 4.43
N GLY A 60 -0.97 -22.75 4.44
CA GLY A 60 -0.15 -22.55 3.24
C GLY A 60 0.08 -21.08 2.87
N VAL A 61 -0.33 -20.12 3.69
CA VAL A 61 -0.07 -18.69 3.47
C VAL A 61 1.44 -18.44 3.54
N ARG A 62 1.99 -17.69 2.58
CA ARG A 62 3.40 -17.29 2.60
C ARG A 62 3.56 -16.09 3.52
N LEU A 63 4.43 -16.17 4.52
CA LEU A 63 4.62 -15.12 5.51
C LEU A 63 5.98 -14.44 5.37
N LEU A 64 5.99 -13.12 5.35
CA LEU A 64 7.18 -12.27 5.35
C LEU A 64 7.20 -11.41 6.61
N GLY A 65 8.36 -11.27 7.24
CA GLY A 65 8.56 -10.34 8.36
C GLY A 65 8.88 -8.92 7.90
N TYR A 66 8.18 -7.92 8.44
CA TYR A 66 8.46 -6.51 8.14
C TYR A 66 9.79 -6.05 8.75
N VAL A 67 10.61 -5.34 7.97
CA VAL A 67 11.82 -4.68 8.45
C VAL A 67 11.93 -3.29 7.81
N ASP A 68 11.88 -2.24 8.64
CA ASP A 68 12.16 -0.87 8.20
C ASP A 68 13.69 -0.67 8.08
N VAL A 69 14.17 -0.26 6.90
CA VAL A 69 15.58 0.13 6.68
C VAL A 69 15.81 1.63 6.77
N ASP A 70 14.76 2.41 6.99
CA ASP A 70 14.75 3.86 7.21
C ASP A 70 15.55 4.60 6.15
N LEU A 71 15.29 4.33 4.86
CA LEU A 71 16.03 4.94 3.75
C LEU A 71 17.56 4.74 3.87
N SER A 72 17.98 3.59 4.41
CA SER A 72 19.37 3.22 4.70
C SER A 72 20.05 4.05 5.81
N THR A 73 19.30 4.77 6.65
CA THR A 73 19.86 5.46 7.83
C THR A 73 19.78 4.64 9.12
N ARG A 74 19.00 3.54 9.13
CA ARG A 74 18.90 2.67 10.29
C ARG A 74 20.22 1.91 10.53
N PRO A 75 20.73 1.83 11.78
CA PRO A 75 21.94 1.07 12.08
C PRO A 75 21.83 -0.40 11.66
N VAL A 76 22.83 -0.91 10.94
CA VAL A 76 22.87 -2.29 10.43
C VAL A 76 22.69 -3.33 11.54
N GLU A 77 23.21 -3.05 12.74
CA GLU A 77 23.07 -3.93 13.91
C GLU A 77 21.61 -4.11 14.34
N GLN A 78 20.79 -3.05 14.22
CA GLN A 78 19.36 -3.11 14.53
C GLN A 78 18.61 -3.89 13.46
N ILE A 79 18.93 -3.66 12.18
CA ILE A 79 18.40 -4.45 11.05
C ILE A 79 18.73 -5.93 11.25
N ARG A 80 19.99 -6.26 11.59
CA ARG A 80 20.40 -7.62 11.90
C ARG A 80 19.57 -8.22 13.04
N ALA A 81 19.42 -7.48 14.13
CA ALA A 81 18.66 -7.97 15.28
C ALA A 81 17.19 -8.28 14.91
N ASP A 82 16.56 -7.48 14.05
CA ASP A 82 15.20 -7.75 13.59
C ASP A 82 15.14 -8.98 12.66
N VAL A 83 16.05 -9.09 11.69
CA VAL A 83 16.11 -10.27 10.78
C VAL A 83 16.25 -11.58 11.56
N TYR A 84 17.17 -11.62 12.53
CA TYR A 84 17.35 -12.84 13.35
C TYR A 84 16.18 -13.08 14.32
N ARG A 85 15.46 -12.04 14.76
CA ARG A 85 14.22 -12.23 15.51
C ARG A 85 13.12 -12.82 14.62
N TRP A 86 13.01 -12.37 13.37
CA TRP A 86 12.07 -12.93 12.40
C TRP A 86 12.33 -14.41 12.13
N ALA A 87 13.59 -14.86 12.09
CA ALA A 87 13.93 -16.28 11.96
C ALA A 87 13.39 -17.16 13.11
N GLY A 88 12.96 -16.55 14.21
CA GLY A 88 12.26 -17.24 15.28
C GLY A 88 10.75 -17.42 15.08
N TYR A 89 10.15 -16.71 14.14
CA TYR A 89 8.74 -16.83 13.79
C TYR A 89 8.57 -17.76 12.58
N PRO A 90 7.38 -18.29 12.30
CA PRO A 90 7.14 -19.14 11.13
C PRO A 90 7.03 -18.31 9.83
N VAL A 91 7.96 -17.37 9.62
CA VAL A 91 8.11 -16.63 8.36
C VAL A 91 9.10 -17.33 7.45
N ARG A 92 8.98 -17.07 6.15
CA ARG A 92 9.82 -17.64 5.10
C ARG A 92 10.83 -16.64 4.54
N GLY A 93 10.75 -15.39 4.99
CA GLY A 93 11.33 -14.26 4.32
C GLY A 93 11.10 -12.94 5.04
N ILE A 94 11.57 -11.87 4.42
CA ILE A 94 11.39 -10.51 4.93
C ILE A 94 10.94 -9.55 3.83
N PHE A 95 10.20 -8.54 4.25
CA PHE A 95 9.81 -7.39 3.45
C PHE A 95 10.59 -6.18 3.97
N LEU A 96 11.53 -5.69 3.16
CA LEU A 96 12.32 -4.51 3.49
C LEU A 96 11.53 -3.27 3.06
N ASP A 97 11.09 -2.47 4.02
CA ASP A 97 10.32 -1.25 3.76
C ASP A 97 11.15 0.02 3.88
N ARG A 98 10.68 1.10 3.25
CA ARG A 98 11.38 2.39 3.13
C ARG A 98 12.78 2.21 2.54
N VAL A 99 12.89 1.37 1.52
CA VAL A 99 14.11 1.17 0.75
C VAL A 99 14.43 2.47 -0.03
N PRO A 100 15.66 3.01 0.04
CA PRO A 100 16.01 4.18 -0.74
C PRO A 100 16.09 3.86 -2.24
N VAL A 101 16.01 4.90 -3.08
CA VAL A 101 16.05 4.76 -4.54
C VAL A 101 17.39 5.14 -5.17
N SER A 102 18.25 5.84 -4.42
CA SER A 102 19.55 6.30 -4.92
C SER A 102 20.54 5.13 -5.04
N PRO A 103 21.37 5.08 -6.10
CA PRO A 103 22.42 4.06 -6.23
C PRO A 103 23.47 4.14 -5.11
N HIS A 104 23.61 5.31 -4.47
CA HIS A 104 24.59 5.52 -3.39
C HIS A 104 24.15 4.98 -2.02
N SER A 105 22.89 4.54 -1.91
CA SER A 105 22.29 4.11 -0.63
C SER A 105 21.94 2.62 -0.59
N ILE A 106 22.37 1.84 -1.59
CA ILE A 106 22.04 0.40 -1.72
C ILE A 106 22.74 -0.49 -0.67
N GLY A 107 23.86 -0.05 -0.10
CA GLY A 107 24.70 -0.86 0.79
C GLY A 107 23.94 -1.55 1.93
N PRO A 108 23.24 -0.80 2.81
CA PRO A 108 22.47 -1.39 3.91
C PRO A 108 21.35 -2.35 3.45
N VAL A 109 20.75 -2.10 2.28
CA VAL A 109 19.71 -2.96 1.69
C VAL A 109 20.30 -4.31 1.26
N ALA A 110 21.44 -4.28 0.56
CA ALA A 110 22.15 -5.49 0.16
C ALA A 110 22.63 -6.31 1.38
N ILE A 111 23.09 -5.62 2.44
CA ILE A 111 23.45 -6.26 3.71
C ILE A 111 22.22 -6.93 4.33
N ALA A 112 21.07 -6.25 4.41
CA ALA A 112 19.85 -6.81 4.96
C ALA A 112 19.39 -8.07 4.20
N ALA A 113 19.41 -8.03 2.87
CA ALA A 113 19.09 -9.20 2.04
C ALA A 113 20.06 -10.38 2.30
N ARG A 114 21.36 -10.10 2.44
CA ARG A 114 22.37 -11.12 2.76
C ARG A 114 22.20 -11.70 4.17
N LEU A 115 21.81 -10.88 5.14
CA LEU A 115 21.49 -11.32 6.49
C LEU A 115 20.26 -12.24 6.49
N ALA A 116 19.24 -11.93 5.70
CA ALA A 116 18.06 -12.78 5.54
C ALA A 116 18.43 -14.19 5.04
N GLN A 117 19.26 -14.27 3.99
CA GLN A 117 19.78 -15.54 3.48
C GLN A 117 20.53 -16.34 4.56
N ARG A 118 21.37 -15.67 5.37
CA ARG A 118 22.12 -16.33 6.46
C ARG A 118 21.23 -16.78 7.62
N ALA A 119 20.06 -16.17 7.76
CA ALA A 119 19.06 -16.50 8.77
C ALA A 119 18.02 -17.52 8.26
N ASP A 120 18.25 -18.13 7.09
CA ASP A 120 17.33 -19.07 6.43
C ASP A 120 15.96 -18.44 6.07
N LEU A 121 15.99 -17.16 5.71
CA LEU A 121 14.84 -16.37 5.24
C LEU A 121 15.05 -15.98 3.76
N PRO A 122 14.91 -16.93 2.81
CA PRO A 122 15.27 -16.71 1.40
C PRO A 122 14.33 -15.75 0.66
N ASP A 123 13.08 -15.61 1.10
CA ASP A 123 12.07 -14.84 0.37
C ASP A 123 12.17 -13.34 0.73
N VAL A 124 12.99 -12.57 0.01
CA VAL A 124 13.19 -11.12 0.28
C VAL A 124 12.47 -10.26 -0.75
N VAL A 125 11.65 -9.31 -0.29
CA VAL A 125 10.98 -8.30 -1.14
C VAL A 125 11.44 -6.90 -0.73
N LEU A 126 11.72 -6.04 -1.70
CA LEU A 126 12.11 -4.65 -1.48
C LEU A 126 10.92 -3.72 -1.70
N ASN A 127 10.67 -2.76 -0.81
CA ASN A 127 9.67 -1.72 -1.00
C ASN A 127 10.28 -0.32 -0.91
N PRO A 128 10.71 0.23 -2.05
CA PRO A 128 10.98 1.65 -2.17
C PRO A 128 9.71 2.50 -2.36
N GLY A 129 8.59 1.91 -2.77
CA GLY A 129 7.33 2.62 -3.04
C GLY A 129 7.34 3.49 -4.31
N CYS A 130 8.50 3.62 -4.96
CA CYS A 130 8.70 4.22 -6.28
C CYS A 130 9.86 3.50 -7.00
N PRO A 131 9.99 3.61 -8.34
CA PRO A 131 11.07 2.94 -9.07
C PRO A 131 12.46 3.36 -8.57
N PRO A 132 13.31 2.41 -8.10
CA PRO A 132 14.67 2.71 -7.70
C PRO A 132 15.62 2.79 -8.89
N ASP A 133 16.85 3.22 -8.64
CA ASP A 133 17.95 3.08 -9.58
C ASP A 133 18.15 1.62 -10.04
N GLN A 134 18.64 1.43 -11.27
CA GLN A 134 18.81 0.11 -11.87
C GLN A 134 19.73 -0.82 -11.06
N THR A 135 20.68 -0.28 -10.29
CA THR A 135 21.58 -1.06 -9.42
C THR A 135 20.84 -1.94 -8.40
N TYR A 136 19.62 -1.58 -7.99
CA TYR A 136 18.81 -2.43 -7.10
C TYR A 136 18.33 -3.70 -7.79
N ARG A 137 18.24 -3.70 -9.12
CA ARG A 137 17.84 -4.87 -9.92
C ARG A 137 18.92 -5.94 -9.95
N ASP A 138 20.19 -5.56 -9.81
CA ASP A 138 21.32 -6.49 -9.77
C ASP A 138 21.27 -7.41 -8.54
N LEU A 139 20.46 -7.08 -7.53
CA LEU A 139 20.20 -7.96 -6.39
C LEU A 139 19.33 -9.18 -6.76
N GLY A 140 18.62 -9.15 -7.90
CA GLY A 140 17.73 -10.23 -8.33
C GLY A 140 16.52 -10.44 -7.43
N LEU A 141 16.10 -9.40 -6.70
CA LEU A 141 15.00 -9.46 -5.74
C LEU A 141 13.72 -8.83 -6.31
N PRO A 142 12.53 -9.33 -5.97
CA PRO A 142 11.26 -8.64 -6.23
C PRO A 142 11.25 -7.23 -5.62
N ILE A 143 10.76 -6.24 -6.38
CA ILE A 143 10.70 -4.84 -5.97
C ILE A 143 9.27 -4.31 -6.10
N CYS A 144 8.74 -3.75 -5.02
CA CYS A 144 7.51 -2.98 -5.00
C CYS A 144 7.80 -1.53 -5.37
N VAL A 145 7.55 -1.17 -6.63
CA VAL A 145 7.89 0.14 -7.22
C VAL A 145 6.73 1.14 -7.18
N PHE A 146 5.60 0.75 -6.59
CA PHE A 146 4.52 1.67 -6.32
C PHE A 146 3.91 1.31 -4.98
N ASP A 147 3.92 2.24 -4.03
CA ASP A 147 3.18 2.16 -2.78
C ASP A 147 2.53 3.53 -2.54
N GLY A 148 1.23 3.62 -2.81
CA GLY A 148 0.57 4.92 -2.79
C GLY A 148 -0.93 4.90 -3.09
N SER A 149 -1.51 6.10 -3.10
CA SER A 149 -2.95 6.27 -3.23
C SER A 149 -3.43 5.97 -4.66
N TRP A 150 -4.67 5.54 -4.79
CA TRP A 150 -5.35 5.36 -6.08
C TRP A 150 -5.31 6.63 -6.94
N ARG A 151 -5.42 7.80 -6.31
CA ARG A 151 -5.32 9.10 -7.00
C ARG A 151 -3.97 9.27 -7.68
N ASP A 152 -2.89 8.90 -6.99
CA ASP A 152 -1.53 9.03 -7.50
C ASP A 152 -1.23 7.92 -8.50
N TYR A 153 -1.73 6.71 -8.25
CA TYR A 153 -1.63 5.58 -9.17
C TYR A 153 -2.26 5.92 -10.53
N ARG A 154 -3.46 6.52 -10.57
CA ARG A 154 -4.10 6.93 -11.83
C ARG A 154 -3.29 7.96 -12.61
N ARG A 155 -2.50 8.81 -11.94
CA ARG A 155 -1.66 9.85 -12.57
C ARG A 155 -0.29 9.34 -12.97
N TRP A 156 0.18 8.29 -12.32
CA TRP A 156 1.47 7.69 -12.61
C TRP A 156 1.47 7.03 -14.00
N SER A 157 2.46 7.38 -14.82
CA SER A 157 2.61 6.89 -16.19
C SER A 157 3.20 5.48 -16.26
N GLY A 158 3.62 4.88 -15.14
CA GLY A 158 4.40 3.65 -15.12
C GLY A 158 5.91 3.88 -15.38
N ALA A 159 6.35 5.13 -15.56
CA ALA A 159 7.75 5.44 -15.84
C ALA A 159 8.67 4.86 -14.75
N GLY A 160 9.68 4.09 -15.18
CA GLY A 160 10.66 3.43 -14.31
C GLY A 160 10.27 2.03 -13.83
N ALA A 161 9.01 1.62 -13.96
CA ALA A 161 8.58 0.26 -13.63
C ALA A 161 8.88 -0.74 -14.74
N LEU A 162 9.12 -1.99 -14.35
CA LEU A 162 9.32 -3.14 -15.23
C LEU A 162 8.21 -4.18 -15.01
N PRO A 163 7.85 -4.96 -16.05
CA PRO A 163 6.95 -6.10 -15.86
C PRO A 163 7.46 -7.03 -14.76
N GLY A 164 6.57 -7.42 -13.86
CA GLY A 164 6.90 -8.24 -12.68
C GLY A 164 7.07 -7.44 -11.39
N ASP A 165 7.17 -6.11 -11.47
CA ASP A 165 7.24 -5.25 -10.28
C ASP A 165 5.95 -5.29 -9.43
N GLY A 166 6.10 -5.03 -8.14
CA GLY A 166 4.99 -5.00 -7.20
C GLY A 166 4.32 -3.63 -7.13
N HIS A 167 2.99 -3.59 -7.07
CA HIS A 167 2.24 -2.35 -6.84
C HIS A 167 1.29 -2.51 -5.63
N LEU A 168 1.44 -1.69 -4.59
CA LEU A 168 0.50 -1.54 -3.49
C LEU A 168 -0.31 -0.25 -3.71
N VAL A 169 -1.61 -0.41 -3.94
CA VAL A 169 -2.52 0.69 -4.27
C VAL A 169 -3.60 0.79 -3.21
N HIS A 170 -3.63 1.91 -2.49
CA HIS A 170 -4.55 2.13 -1.39
C HIS A 170 -5.52 3.30 -1.65
N ALA A 171 -6.47 3.51 -0.74
CA ALA A 171 -7.50 4.55 -0.82
C ALA A 171 -8.31 4.49 -2.14
N VAL A 172 -8.59 3.28 -2.61
CA VAL A 172 -9.39 3.03 -3.81
C VAL A 172 -10.87 3.08 -3.41
N PRO A 173 -11.71 3.93 -4.02
CA PRO A 173 -13.13 3.88 -3.72
C PRO A 173 -13.68 2.46 -3.94
N PRO A 174 -14.53 1.92 -3.05
CA PRO A 174 -14.98 0.52 -3.15
C PRO A 174 -15.55 0.12 -4.51
N TRP A 175 -16.22 1.04 -5.20
CA TRP A 175 -16.78 0.84 -6.55
C TRP A 175 -15.74 0.90 -7.68
N GLU A 176 -14.48 1.23 -7.39
CA GLU A 176 -13.35 1.24 -8.33
C GLU A 176 -12.33 0.12 -8.04
N LEU A 177 -12.55 -0.73 -7.03
CA LEU A 177 -11.62 -1.81 -6.67
C LEU A 177 -11.28 -2.74 -7.84
N ASP A 178 -12.28 -3.09 -8.64
CA ASP A 178 -12.09 -3.95 -9.82
C ASP A 178 -11.37 -3.24 -10.95
N GLU A 179 -11.61 -1.94 -11.10
CA GLU A 179 -10.91 -1.13 -12.10
C GLU A 179 -9.45 -0.92 -11.72
N ALA A 180 -9.18 -0.65 -10.45
CA ALA A 180 -7.82 -0.54 -9.94
C ALA A 180 -7.06 -1.87 -10.07
N ALA A 181 -7.71 -3.01 -9.82
CA ALA A 181 -7.12 -4.34 -10.04
C ALA A 181 -6.81 -4.60 -11.53
N ARG A 182 -7.72 -4.26 -12.45
CA ARG A 182 -7.45 -4.35 -13.89
C ARG A 182 -6.30 -3.44 -14.33
N LEU A 183 -6.24 -2.21 -13.82
CA LEU A 183 -5.15 -1.28 -14.12
C LEU A 183 -3.81 -1.78 -13.54
N GLN A 184 -3.83 -2.46 -12.40
CA GLN A 184 -2.67 -3.13 -11.82
C GLN A 184 -2.10 -4.18 -12.77
N VAL A 185 -2.94 -5.07 -13.29
CA VAL A 185 -2.55 -6.08 -14.29
C VAL A 185 -2.10 -5.43 -15.61
N ALA A 186 -2.84 -4.45 -16.12
CA ALA A 186 -2.54 -3.79 -17.39
C ALA A 186 -1.19 -3.03 -17.36
N ARG A 187 -0.72 -2.64 -16.18
CA ARG A 187 0.61 -2.02 -15.99
C ARG A 187 1.73 -3.03 -15.76
N GLY A 188 1.46 -4.33 -15.91
CA GLY A 188 2.45 -5.38 -15.82
C GLY A 188 2.90 -5.71 -14.40
N ALA A 189 2.09 -5.40 -13.38
CA ALA A 189 2.42 -5.77 -12.01
C ALA A 189 2.55 -7.30 -11.88
N GLY A 190 3.60 -7.76 -11.18
CA GLY A 190 3.82 -9.17 -10.88
C GLY A 190 3.23 -9.62 -9.55
N PHE A 191 3.01 -8.69 -8.63
CA PHE A 191 2.40 -8.92 -7.33
C PHE A 191 1.86 -7.60 -6.75
N GLY A 192 1.13 -7.68 -5.64
CA GLY A 192 0.73 -6.51 -4.88
C GLY A 192 -0.69 -6.59 -4.35
N MET A 193 -1.29 -5.43 -4.11
CA MET A 193 -2.64 -5.35 -3.54
C MET A 193 -3.32 -4.06 -3.96
N VAL A 194 -4.63 -4.15 -4.11
CA VAL A 194 -5.53 -3.00 -4.23
C VAL A 194 -6.43 -2.99 -3.00
N THR A 195 -6.54 -1.89 -2.28
CA THR A 195 -7.37 -1.77 -1.08
C THR A 195 -8.16 -0.47 -1.04
N ASP A 196 -9.36 -0.54 -0.47
CA ASP A 196 -10.21 0.62 -0.22
C ASP A 196 -9.82 1.39 1.04
N LEU A 197 -9.01 0.77 1.91
CA LEU A 197 -8.47 1.40 3.10
C LEU A 197 -7.50 2.53 2.72
N GLY A 198 -7.55 3.62 3.47
CA GLY A 198 -6.73 4.81 3.26
C GLY A 198 -6.20 5.37 4.57
N ALA A 199 -5.94 6.68 4.60
CA ALA A 199 -5.45 7.35 5.80
C ALA A 199 -6.34 7.08 7.05
N PRO A 200 -5.76 7.01 8.26
CA PRO A 200 -4.34 7.25 8.57
C PRO A 200 -3.41 6.05 8.30
N ASP A 201 -3.94 4.85 8.14
CA ASP A 201 -3.15 3.64 7.87
C ASP A 201 -3.90 2.73 6.87
N PRO A 202 -3.43 2.62 5.61
CA PRO A 202 -4.09 1.81 4.60
C PRO A 202 -3.97 0.30 4.84
N TYR A 203 -3.18 -0.13 5.83
CA TYR A 203 -2.86 -1.53 6.11
C TYR A 203 -3.34 -2.00 7.49
N CYS A 204 -4.21 -1.21 8.13
CA CYS A 204 -4.73 -1.50 9.46
C CYS A 204 -5.80 -2.61 9.51
N ASP A 205 -6.34 -3.00 8.35
CA ASP A 205 -7.41 -4.00 8.21
C ASP A 205 -7.36 -4.69 6.83
N LEU A 206 -8.32 -5.55 6.53
CA LEU A 206 -8.43 -6.22 5.23
C LEU A 206 -9.16 -5.38 4.17
N PRO A 207 -8.76 -5.48 2.89
CA PRO A 207 -9.54 -4.95 1.79
C PRO A 207 -10.97 -5.51 1.75
N ALA A 208 -11.95 -4.70 1.33
CA ALA A 208 -13.36 -5.10 1.26
C ALA A 208 -13.63 -6.35 0.38
N TRP A 209 -12.75 -6.63 -0.59
CA TRP A 209 -12.87 -7.80 -1.47
C TRP A 209 -12.32 -9.10 -0.88
N CYS A 210 -11.54 -9.05 0.22
CA CYS A 210 -11.00 -10.26 0.87
C CYS A 210 -12.10 -11.16 1.47
N GLY A 211 -13.32 -10.64 1.59
CA GLY A 211 -14.52 -11.36 2.02
C GLY A 211 -15.04 -10.91 3.38
N GLN A 212 -16.30 -11.24 3.65
CA GLN A 212 -16.85 -11.32 4.99
C GLN A 212 -17.02 -12.80 5.34
N VAL A 213 -16.74 -13.18 6.59
CA VAL A 213 -16.99 -14.56 7.07
C VAL A 213 -18.51 -14.82 7.10
N PRO A 214 -19.03 -15.89 6.45
CA PRO A 214 -20.40 -16.31 6.66
C PRO A 214 -20.63 -16.62 8.15
N GLY A 215 -21.59 -15.93 8.78
CA GLY A 215 -21.92 -16.11 10.20
C GLY A 215 -21.52 -14.96 11.15
N LEU A 216 -20.85 -13.90 10.67
CA LEU A 216 -20.52 -12.72 11.47
C LEU A 216 -21.24 -11.43 11.04
N ALA A 217 -22.17 -11.52 10.08
CA ALA A 217 -23.03 -10.38 9.69
C ALA A 217 -23.90 -9.84 10.86
N GLU A 218 -24.01 -10.58 11.97
CA GLU A 218 -24.81 -10.19 13.14
C GLU A 218 -24.03 -9.39 14.21
N LEU A 219 -22.69 -9.34 14.18
CA LEU A 219 -21.91 -8.61 15.21
C LEU A 219 -21.25 -7.33 14.71
N ASN A 220 -21.20 -7.11 13.40
CA ASN A 220 -20.78 -5.83 12.82
C ASN A 220 -21.45 -5.69 11.44
N PRO A 221 -22.57 -4.96 11.33
CA PRO A 221 -23.15 -4.71 10.01
C PRO A 221 -22.09 -4.02 9.14
N PRO A 222 -21.98 -4.36 7.84
CA PRO A 222 -21.06 -3.66 6.97
C PRO A 222 -21.35 -2.16 7.08
N THR A 223 -20.31 -1.35 7.33
CA THR A 223 -20.43 0.08 7.06
C THR A 223 -20.90 0.19 5.61
N PRO A 224 -22.09 0.76 5.35
CA PRO A 224 -22.62 0.81 4.00
C PRO A 224 -21.55 1.46 3.13
N LEU A 225 -21.15 0.77 2.06
CA LEU A 225 -20.21 1.35 1.11
C LEU A 225 -20.76 2.73 0.74
N PRO A 226 -19.96 3.81 0.88
CA PRO A 226 -20.42 5.13 0.51
C PRO A 226 -20.95 5.05 -0.92
N ARG A 227 -22.15 5.59 -1.14
CA ARG A 227 -22.72 5.59 -2.49
C ARG A 227 -21.82 6.43 -3.37
N ARG A 228 -21.55 5.95 -4.59
CA ARG A 228 -20.87 6.74 -5.61
C ARG A 228 -21.52 8.13 -5.68
N PRO A 229 -20.76 9.23 -5.50
CA PRO A 229 -21.31 10.56 -5.64
C PRO A 229 -21.91 10.70 -7.04
N ARG A 230 -23.12 11.25 -7.14
CA ARG A 230 -23.69 11.56 -8.46
C ARG A 230 -22.79 12.62 -9.12
N PRO A 231 -22.46 12.49 -10.40
CA PRO A 231 -21.72 13.54 -11.10
C PRO A 231 -22.51 14.84 -10.97
N HIS A 232 -21.86 15.91 -10.51
CA HIS A 232 -22.46 17.23 -10.48
C HIS A 232 -22.89 17.59 -11.90
N ARG A 233 -24.20 17.67 -12.13
CA ARG A 233 -24.75 18.17 -13.39
C ARG A 233 -24.36 19.64 -13.46
N LEU A 234 -23.40 19.99 -14.32
CA LEU A 234 -23.13 21.39 -14.66
C LEU A 234 -24.46 21.98 -15.13
N VAL A 235 -25.01 22.88 -14.32
CA VAL A 235 -26.17 23.67 -14.73
C VAL A 235 -25.65 24.61 -15.79
N ASN A 236 -26.04 24.35 -17.05
CA ASN A 236 -25.81 25.28 -18.14
C ASN A 236 -26.57 26.56 -17.80
N ALA A 237 -25.85 27.62 -17.40
CA ALA A 237 -26.40 28.95 -17.33
C ALA A 237 -26.65 29.43 -18.76
N GLY A 238 -27.86 29.15 -19.26
CA GLY A 238 -28.37 29.66 -20.52
C GLY A 238 -28.50 31.18 -20.45
N SER A 239 -27.76 31.83 -21.35
CA SER A 239 -28.12 33.03 -22.11
C SER A 239 -29.41 33.76 -21.70
N GLY A 240 -29.24 34.96 -21.14
CA GLY A 240 -30.28 35.97 -20.99
C GLY A 240 -29.68 37.37 -21.08
N LEU A 241 -29.53 37.87 -22.31
CA LEU A 241 -29.38 39.31 -22.55
C LEU A 241 -30.69 40.03 -22.17
N PRO A 242 -30.61 41.29 -21.72
CA PRO A 242 -31.49 42.29 -22.29
C PRO A 242 -30.72 43.51 -22.78
N GLY A 243 -31.12 43.99 -23.95
CA GLY A 243 -30.55 45.16 -24.61
C GLY A 243 -31.10 46.50 -24.08
N SER A 244 -30.25 47.51 -24.27
CA SER A 244 -30.52 48.90 -24.67
C SER A 244 -31.48 49.78 -23.85
N ALA A 245 -30.93 50.85 -23.27
CA ALA A 245 -31.27 52.23 -23.70
C ALA A 245 -30.27 53.24 -23.13
N ALA A 246 -29.93 54.24 -23.96
CA ALA A 246 -28.94 55.29 -23.75
C ALA A 246 -29.53 56.55 -23.08
N ALA A 247 -28.67 57.36 -22.43
CA ALA A 247 -28.77 58.82 -22.43
C ALA A 247 -27.46 59.48 -21.99
N ALA A 248 -27.08 60.54 -22.71
CA ALA A 248 -25.84 61.32 -22.61
C ALA A 248 -25.87 62.40 -21.51
N GLY A 249 -24.70 62.95 -21.14
CA GLY A 249 -24.63 64.16 -20.31
C GLY A 249 -23.24 64.57 -19.77
N SER A 250 -22.45 65.20 -20.63
CA SER A 250 -21.38 66.21 -20.42
C SER A 250 -20.61 66.39 -19.08
N ALA A 251 -19.28 66.39 -19.23
CA ALA A 251 -18.29 67.43 -18.83
C ALA A 251 -18.09 67.82 -17.35
N GLY A 252 -16.82 67.76 -16.90
CA GLY A 252 -16.34 68.51 -15.74
C GLY A 252 -14.93 68.13 -15.27
N ARG A 253 -13.95 69.00 -15.53
CA ARG A 253 -12.54 68.94 -15.08
C ARG A 253 -12.41 68.88 -13.56
N SER A 254 -11.35 68.25 -13.02
CA SER A 254 -10.20 68.95 -12.37
C SER A 254 -9.31 68.02 -11.52
N ARG A 255 -8.05 68.46 -11.41
CA ARG A 255 -6.84 67.91 -10.78
C ARG A 255 -6.92 67.76 -9.25
N THR A 256 -6.09 66.87 -8.68
CA THR A 256 -5.03 67.07 -7.64
C THR A 256 -4.52 65.68 -7.19
N THR A 257 -3.27 65.25 -7.45
CA THR A 257 -2.02 65.38 -6.63
C THR A 257 -2.17 65.13 -5.13
N GLY A 258 -1.39 64.16 -4.60
CA GLY A 258 -0.99 64.17 -3.18
C GLY A 258 -0.64 62.82 -2.58
N SER A 259 0.65 62.48 -2.66
CA SER A 259 1.47 61.60 -1.79
C SER A 259 1.14 60.12 -1.60
#